data_AF-A0A258CQG6-F1
#
_entry.id   AF-A0A258CQG6-F1
#
_cell.length_a   1.000
_cell.length_b   1.000
_cell.length_c   1.000
_cell.angle_alpha   90.00
_cell.angle_beta   90.00
_cell.angle_gamma   90.00
#
_symmetry.space_group_name_H-M   'P 1'
#
loop_
_entity.id
_entity.type
_entity.pdbx_description
1 polymer ?
#
loop_
_entity_poly.entity_id
_entity_poly.type
_entity_poly.pdbx_seq_one_letter_code
_entity_poly.pdbx_strand_id
1 'polypeptide(L)' 'MSLPVLALILLGFLVVILGSGVWISVGLGLVGLLAMVLVTDIPIGQVLATTVWSSASSWTLAALPLFIW' A
#
# COMPACT_ATOMS: atom_id res chain seq x y z
N MET A 1 -10.17 -11.91 14.36
CA MET A 1 -8.76 -12.36 14.40
C MET A 1 -8.02 -11.55 15.46
N SER A 2 -7.15 -12.15 16.28
CA SER A 2 -6.38 -11.39 17.28
C SER A 2 -5.23 -10.62 16.63
N LEU A 3 -4.83 -9.49 17.21
CA LEU A 3 -3.78 -8.62 16.68
C LEU A 3 -2.45 -9.36 16.40
N PRO A 4 -1.96 -10.25 17.29
CA PRO A 4 -0.70 -10.97 17.05
C PRO A 4 -0.78 -11.90 15.85
N VAL A 5 -1.93 -12.55 15.65
CA VAL A 5 -2.15 -13.46 14.52
C VAL A 5 -2.17 -12.69 13.20
N LEU A 6 -2.86 -11.55 13.16
CA LEU A 6 -2.87 -10.69 11.98
C LEU A 6 -1.44 -10.21 11.62
N ALA A 7 -0.67 -9.77 12.62
CA ALA A 7 0.69 -9.30 12.40
C ALA A 7 1.60 -10.39 11.80
N LEU A 8 1.52 -11.62 12.31
CA LEU A 8 2.28 -12.75 11.79
C LEU A 8 1.89 -13.12 10.35
N ILE A 9 0.61 -13.06 10.02
CA ILE A 9 0.12 -13.30 8.65
C ILE A 9 0.67 -12.25 7.68
N LEU A 10 0.56 -10.97 8.03
CA LEU A 10 1.04 -9.87 7.18
C LEU A 10 2.56 -9.91 7.01
N LEU A 11 3.30 -10.21 8.09
CA LEU A 11 4.75 -10.33 8.04
C LEU A 11 5.19 -11.53 7.20
N GLY A 12 4.56 -12.69 7.37
CA GLY A 12 4.82 -13.87 6.55
C GLY A 12 4.55 -13.62 5.07
N PHE A 13 3.43 -12.96 4.76
CA PHE A 13 3.07 -12.58 3.39
C PHE A 13 4.09 -11.62 2.76
N LEU A 14 4.55 -10.62 3.51
CA LEU A 14 5.60 -9.70 3.07
C LEU A 14 6.91 -10.45 2.74
N VAL A 15 7.34 -11.36 3.62
CA VAL A 15 8.55 -12.16 3.43
C VAL A 15 8.45 -13.03 2.17
N VAL A 16 7.29 -13.63 1.90
CA VAL A 16 7.07 -14.42 0.67
C VAL A 16 7.18 -13.54 -0.58
N ILE A 17 6.54 -12.36 -0.60
CA ILE A 17 6.60 -11.46 -1.76
C ILE A 17 8.04 -10.97 -1.99
N LEU A 18 8.72 -10.48 -0.96
CA LEU A 18 10.09 -9.98 -1.10
C LEU A 18 11.07 -11.12 -1.42
N GLY A 19 10.86 -12.31 -0.86
CA GLY A 19 11.63 -13.51 -1.17
C GLY A 19 11.48 -13.98 -2.62
N SER A 20 10.35 -13.67 -3.27
CA SER A 20 10.16 -13.92 -4.70
C SER A 20 10.87 -12.93 -5.64
N GLY A 21 11.55 -11.90 -5.09
CA GLY A 21 12.25 -10.88 -5.88
C GLY A 21 11.37 -9.75 -6.40
N VAL A 22 10.11 -9.67 -5.97
CA VAL A 22 9.21 -8.58 -6.33
C VAL A 22 9.68 -7.27 -5.70
N TRP A 23 9.46 -6.16 -6.41
CA TRP A 23 9.85 -4.84 -5.95
C TRP A 23 9.14 -4.44 -4.64
N ILE A 24 9.85 -3.75 -3.74
CA ILE A 24 9.42 -3.48 -2.36
C ILE A 24 8.11 -2.70 -2.30
N SER A 25 7.93 -1.68 -3.14
CA SER A 25 6.71 -0.86 -3.13
C SER A 25 5.46 -1.67 -3.49
N VAL A 26 5.58 -2.59 -4.44
CA VAL A 26 4.52 -3.53 -4.82
C VAL A 26 4.22 -4.46 -3.65
N GLY A 27 5.26 -4.96 -2.97
CA GLY A 27 5.10 -5.77 -1.76
C GLY A 27 4.33 -5.05 -0.65
N LEU A 28 4.71 -3.82 -0.33
CA LEU A 28 4.02 -3.02 0.70
C LEU A 28 2.57 -2.69 0.30
N GLY A 29 2.34 -2.39 -0.98
CA GLY A 29 0.99 -2.16 -1.51
C GLY A 29 0.10 -3.40 -1.38
N LEU A 30 0.62 -4.59 -1.72
CA LEU A 30 -0.09 -5.87 -1.59
C LEU A 30 -0.36 -6.24 -0.13
N VAL A 31 0.58 -5.99 0.79
CA VAL A 31 0.38 -6.21 2.23
C VAL A 31 -0.73 -5.31 2.77
N GLY A 32 -0.74 -4.02 2.38
CA GLY A 32 -1.81 -3.10 2.74
C GLY A 32 -3.17 -3.52 2.20
N LEU A 33 -3.23 -3.96 0.93
CA LEU A 33 -4.43 -4.53 0.32
C LEU A 33 -4.93 -5.76 1.09
N LEU A 34 -4.04 -6.70 1.40
CA LEU A 34 -4.38 -7.93 2.12
C LEU A 34 -4.88 -7.63 3.54
N ALA A 35 -4.29 -6.66 4.23
CA ALA A 35 -4.78 -6.19 5.53
C ALA A 35 -6.21 -5.65 5.45
N MET A 36 -6.52 -4.83 4.44
CA MET A 36 -7.88 -4.29 4.24
C MET A 36 -8.89 -5.41 3.96
N VAL A 37 -8.53 -6.39 3.11
CA VAL A 37 -9.39 -7.55 2.79
C VAL A 37 -9.70 -8.40 4.02
N LEU A 38 -8.73 -8.58 4.93
CA LEU A 38 -8.89 -9.47 6.09
C LEU A 38 -9.59 -8.82 7.29
N VAL A 39 -9.66 -7.49 7.35
CA VAL A 39 -10.10 -6.75 8.54
C VAL A 39 -11.36 -5.92 8.29
N THR A 40 -11.73 -5.70 7.03
CA THR A 40 -12.71 -4.67 6.66
C THR A 40 -13.58 -5.09 5.47
N ASP A 41 -14.88 -4.80 5.58
CA ASP A 41 -15.88 -5.00 4.52
C ASP A 41 -16.18 -3.74 3.69
N ILE A 42 -15.41 -2.66 3.94
CA ILE A 42 -15.56 -1.36 3.26
C ILE A 42 -15.15 -1.54 1.78
N PRO A 43 -15.77 -0.81 0.82
CA PRO A 43 -15.41 -0.88 -0.60
C PRO A 43 -13.94 -0.45 -0.85
N ILE A 44 -13.05 -1.44 -0.84
CA ILE A 44 -11.59 -1.28 -0.92
C ILE A 44 -11.18 -0.49 -2.17
N GLY A 45 -11.83 -0.74 -3.31
CA GLY A 45 -11.52 -0.06 -4.57
C GLY A 45 -11.71 1.46 -4.50
N GLN A 46 -12.76 1.94 -3.84
CA GLN A 46 -13.01 3.38 -3.70
C GLN A 46 -12.01 4.04 -2.75
N VAL A 47 -11.66 3.34 -1.66
CA VAL A 47 -10.67 3.81 -0.68
C VAL A 47 -9.29 3.90 -1.32
N LEU A 48 -8.87 2.87 -2.06
CA LEU A 48 -7.58 2.89 -2.75
C LEU A 48 -7.54 3.94 -3.86
N ALA A 49 -8.61 4.08 -4.66
CA ALA A 49 -8.66 5.08 -5.72
C ALA A 49 -8.44 6.50 -5.19
N THR A 50 -9.13 6.86 -4.11
CA THR A 50 -9.00 8.19 -3.49
C THR A 50 -7.64 8.39 -2.81
N THR A 51 -7.14 7.38 -2.09
CA THR A 51 -5.85 7.46 -1.38
C THR A 51 -4.68 7.55 -2.34
N VAL A 52 -4.67 6.71 -3.40
CA VAL A 52 -3.63 6.73 -4.43
C VAL A 52 -3.65 8.06 -5.19
N TRP A 53 -4.83 8.52 -5.61
CA TRP A 53 -4.96 9.83 -6.27
C TRP A 53 -4.46 10.98 -5.41
N SER A 54 -4.85 11.01 -4.13
CA SER A 54 -4.41 12.01 -3.16
C SER A 54 -2.88 11.99 -2.99
N SER A 55 -2.27 10.80 -2.92
CA SER A 55 -0.82 10.66 -2.80
C SER A 55 -0.05 11.15 -4.03
N ALA A 56 -0.63 11.00 -5.23
CA ALA A 56 -0.04 11.47 -6.48
C ALA A 56 -0.22 12.99 -6.68
N SER A 57 -1.33 13.54 -6.21
CA SER A 57 -1.68 14.97 -6.34
C SER A 57 -1.04 15.85 -5.25
N SER A 58 0.22 15.59 -4.89
CA SER A 58 0.94 16.42 -3.93
C SER A 58 1.47 17.71 -4.57
N TRP A 59 1.33 18.84 -3.88
CA TRP A 59 1.88 20.13 -4.34
C TRP A 59 3.41 20.09 -4.49
N THR A 60 4.08 19.18 -3.79
CA THR A 60 5.52 18.93 -3.95
C THR A 60 5.88 18.44 -5.35
N LEU A 61 5.05 17.60 -5.99
CA LEU A 61 5.25 17.23 -7.40
C LEU A 61 4.93 18.39 -8.35
N ALA A 62 3.96 19.24 -8.02
CA ALA A 62 3.64 20.43 -8.82
C ALA A 62 4.75 21.49 -8.80
N ALA A 63 5.62 21.50 -7.79
CA ALA A 63 6.79 22.37 -7.75
C ALA A 63 7.97 21.83 -8.59
N LEU A 64 7.96 20.56 -9.01
CA LEU A 64 9.05 19.94 -9.76
C LEU A 64 9.36 20.66 -11.11
N PRO A 65 8.36 21.11 -11.90
CA PRO A 65 8.59 21.95 -13.08
C PRO A 65 9.06 23.37 -12.77
N LEU A 66 8.81 23.91 -11.56
CA LEU A 66 9.27 25.25 -11.15
C LEU A 66 10.78 25.28 -10.86
N PHE A 67 11.43 24.11 -10.78
CA PHE A 67 12.88 23.96 -10.68
C PHE A 67 13.56 23.66 -12.03
N ILE A 68 12.80 23.54 -13.14
CA ILE A 68 13.31 23.19 -14.49
C ILE A 68 12.93 24.30 -15.49
N TRP A 69 13.16 25.56 -15.11
CA TRP A 69 13.31 26.64 -16.09
C TRP A 69 14.77 26.72 -16.54
#